data_AF-A0A6H0SN10-F1
#
_entry.id   AF-A0A6H0SN10-F1
#
_cell.length_a   1.000
_cell.length_b   1.000
_cell.length_c   1.000
_cell.angle_alpha   90.00
_cell.angle_beta   90.00
_cell.angle_gamma   90.00
#
_symmetry.space_group_name_H-M   'P 1'
#
loop_
_entity.id
_entity.type
_entity.pdbx_description
1 polymer ?
#
loop_
_entity_poly.entity_id
_entity_poly.type
_entity_poly.pdbx_seq_one_letter_code
_entity_poly.pdbx_strand_id
1 'polypeptide(L)'
;MNPEYTNHEIQELVLSVLATADENLVVPIVQLGHPVLRQQAIEYTGQLEKPVLDQLLEAMRQTMYEAPGVGLAAPQIGIPLQIAVLEDLYPIPDSIAAEREREPLEYLEIFNPAYASISDREAVFYEGCLSFDGFQGVVTRPADITATYEDRAGQKHTREFSGWQARIVQHETDHLSGTVYVDKAETRSLISETELWRHESMDVATAKKVLNF
;
A
#
# COMPACT_ATOMS: atom_id res chain seq x y z
N MET A 1 -5.31 22.21 2.45
CA MET A 1 -3.95 22.63 2.85
C MET A 1 -3.48 21.61 3.85
N ASN A 2 -2.41 20.87 3.55
CA ASN A 2 -1.75 20.07 4.57
C ASN A 2 -1.25 21.01 5.67
N PRO A 3 -1.27 20.61 6.95
CA PRO A 3 -0.54 21.35 7.97
C PRO A 3 0.93 21.47 7.51
N GLU A 4 1.50 22.67 7.56
CA GLU A 4 2.95 22.82 7.38
C GLU A 4 3.62 22.26 8.63
N TYR A 5 4.00 20.98 8.58
CA TYR A 5 4.81 20.37 9.63
C TYR A 5 6.27 20.79 9.47
N THR A 6 6.87 21.26 10.55
CA THR A 6 8.33 21.39 10.63
C THR A 6 8.99 20.02 10.75
N ASN A 7 10.29 19.91 10.41
CA ASN A 7 11.03 18.66 10.58
C ASN A 7 11.00 18.16 12.03
N HIS A 8 11.04 19.08 13.01
CA HIS A 8 10.95 18.73 14.42
C HIS A 8 9.59 18.12 14.78
N GLU A 9 8.49 18.70 14.29
CA GLU A 9 7.14 18.14 14.52
C GLU A 9 6.96 16.77 13.85
N ILE A 10 7.51 16.58 12.64
CA ILE A 10 7.52 15.26 12.01
C ILE A 10 8.30 14.26 12.84
N GLN A 11 9.50 14.63 13.31
CA GLN A 11 10.32 13.73 14.12
C GLN A 11 9.62 13.33 15.42
N GLU A 12 9.03 14.29 16.15
CA GLU A 12 8.25 14.01 17.36
C GLU A 12 7.02 13.14 17.06
N LEU A 13 6.33 13.39 15.94
CA LEU A 13 5.20 12.55 15.52
C LEU A 13 5.63 11.11 15.28
N VAL A 14 6.73 10.88 14.53
CA VAL A 14 7.24 9.54 14.29
C VAL A 14 7.66 8.86 15.60
N LEU A 15 8.35 9.56 16.48
CA LEU A 15 8.70 9.05 17.81
C LEU A 15 7.46 8.69 18.64
N SER A 16 6.39 9.48 18.55
CA SER A 16 5.14 9.21 19.26
C SER A 16 4.43 7.95 18.76
N VAL A 17 4.46 7.69 17.44
CA VAL A 17 3.93 6.46 16.84
C VAL A 17 4.80 5.27 17.26
N LEU A 18 6.12 5.39 17.16
CA LEU A 18 7.06 4.35 17.57
C LEU A 18 6.93 4.01 19.07
N ALA A 19 6.59 4.98 19.93
CA ALA A 19 6.35 4.75 21.35
C ALA A 19 5.09 3.91 21.62
N THR A 20 4.21 3.71 20.63
CA THR A 20 3.04 2.81 20.73
C THR A 20 3.33 1.39 20.27
N ALA A 21 4.54 1.13 19.77
CA ALA A 21 4.93 -0.20 19.32
C ALA A 21 4.84 -1.23 20.46
N ASP A 22 4.39 -2.42 20.12
CA ASP A 22 4.46 -3.58 21.00
C ASP A 22 5.87 -4.20 21.05
N GLU A 23 5.99 -5.36 21.69
CA GLU A 23 7.25 -6.10 21.82
C GLU A 23 7.86 -6.58 20.49
N ASN A 24 7.08 -6.61 19.41
CA ASN A 24 7.49 -7.00 18.06
C ASN A 24 7.65 -5.80 17.10
N LEU A 25 7.66 -4.57 17.63
CA LEU A 25 7.70 -3.33 16.85
C LEU A 25 6.46 -3.07 15.98
N VAL A 26 5.33 -3.72 16.29
CA VAL A 26 4.08 -3.49 15.57
C VAL A 26 3.40 -2.24 16.10
N VAL A 27 3.05 -1.32 15.21
CA VAL A 27 2.33 -0.08 15.54
C VAL A 27 0.88 -0.11 15.03
N PRO A 28 -0.04 0.67 15.62
CA PRO A 28 -1.43 0.69 15.18
C PRO A 28 -1.61 1.19 13.74
N ILE A 29 -2.41 0.47 12.95
CA ILE A 29 -2.84 0.89 11.62
C ILE A 29 -4.12 1.75 11.76
N VAL A 30 -4.06 2.98 11.27
CA VAL A 30 -5.24 3.85 11.24
C VAL A 30 -6.24 3.38 10.20
N GLN A 31 -7.54 3.49 10.53
CA GLN A 31 -8.64 3.07 9.67
C GLN A 31 -9.24 4.23 8.86
N LEU A 32 -9.90 3.89 7.76
CA LEU A 32 -10.58 4.82 6.87
C LEU A 32 -11.53 5.72 7.67
N GLY A 33 -11.37 7.02 7.52
CA GLY A 33 -11.97 8.04 8.37
C GLY A 33 -10.93 8.84 9.14
N HIS A 34 -9.74 8.27 9.39
CA HIS A 34 -8.60 9.04 9.87
C HIS A 34 -8.13 10.02 8.76
N PRO A 35 -7.98 11.32 9.05
CA PRO A 35 -7.76 12.34 8.02
C PRO A 35 -6.44 12.18 7.27
N VAL A 36 -5.41 11.59 7.89
CA VAL A 36 -4.09 11.36 7.26
C VAL A 36 -4.20 10.53 5.97
N LEU A 37 -5.15 9.60 5.90
CA LEU A 37 -5.35 8.72 4.74
C LEU A 37 -5.96 9.45 3.53
N ARG A 38 -6.40 10.71 3.73
CA ARG A 38 -7.02 11.57 2.73
C ARG A 38 -6.17 12.81 2.41
N GLN A 39 -5.00 12.93 3.03
CA GLN A 39 -4.08 14.04 2.81
C GLN A 39 -2.97 13.58 1.87
N GLN A 40 -2.51 14.49 1.01
CA GLN A 40 -1.25 14.29 0.29
C GLN A 40 -0.13 14.17 1.33
N ALA A 41 0.66 13.11 1.31
CA ALA A 41 1.80 12.99 2.21
C ALA A 41 2.92 13.97 1.81
N ILE A 42 3.71 14.38 2.79
CA ILE A 42 4.83 15.30 2.62
C ILE A 42 6.01 14.55 2.00
N GLU A 43 6.61 15.14 0.97
CA GLU A 43 7.83 14.61 0.35
C GLU A 43 8.93 14.41 1.40
N TYR A 44 9.53 13.23 1.47
CA TYR A 44 10.64 12.95 2.36
C TYR A 44 11.93 13.56 1.81
N THR A 45 12.48 14.55 2.49
CA THR A 45 13.73 15.23 2.13
C THR A 45 14.78 15.14 3.24
N GLY A 46 14.67 14.13 4.12
CA GLY A 46 15.55 13.94 5.27
C GLY A 46 15.04 14.56 6.57
N GLN A 47 13.72 14.57 6.80
CA GLN A 47 13.11 15.10 8.03
C GLN A 47 13.44 14.27 9.28
N LEU A 48 13.86 13.01 9.12
CA LEU A 48 14.13 12.10 10.22
C LEU A 48 15.63 11.88 10.39
N GLU A 49 16.07 11.88 11.65
CA GLU A 49 17.38 11.35 12.00
C GLU A 49 17.48 9.86 11.61
N LYS A 50 18.67 9.46 11.15
CA LYS A 50 18.91 8.09 10.66
C LYS A 50 18.42 6.98 11.62
N PRO A 51 18.69 7.02 12.94
CA PRO A 51 18.21 5.98 13.85
C PRO A 51 16.68 5.92 13.95
N VAL A 52 16.00 7.05 13.80
CA VAL A 52 14.53 7.14 13.82
C VAL A 52 13.96 6.58 12.52
N LEU A 53 14.57 6.90 11.37
CA LEU A 53 14.20 6.32 10.09
C LEU A 53 14.38 4.80 10.08
N ASP A 54 15.52 4.29 10.57
CA ASP A 54 15.79 2.85 10.61
C ASP A 54 14.73 2.12 11.47
N GLN A 55 14.32 2.70 12.60
CA GLN A 55 13.24 2.13 13.44
C GLN A 55 11.86 2.24 12.79
N LEU A 56 11.56 3.35 12.10
CA LEU A 56 10.31 3.53 11.39
C LEU A 56 10.12 2.47 10.30
N LEU A 57 11.14 2.26 9.46
CA LEU A 57 11.08 1.29 8.37
C LEU A 57 10.90 -0.13 8.89
N GLU A 58 11.59 -0.49 9.97
CA GLU A 58 11.41 -1.78 10.62
C GLU A 58 10.00 -1.95 11.21
N ALA A 59 9.50 -0.94 11.94
CA ALA A 59 8.16 -0.98 12.50
C ALA A 59 7.08 -1.09 11.40
N MET A 60 7.25 -0.38 10.28
CA MET A 60 6.37 -0.49 9.11
C MET A 60 6.40 -1.91 8.54
N ARG A 61 7.58 -2.52 8.39
CA ARG A 61 7.71 -3.89 7.87
C ARG A 61 7.08 -4.92 8.81
N GLN A 62 7.33 -4.82 10.12
CA GLN A 62 6.73 -5.74 11.10
C GLN A 62 5.21 -5.59 11.17
N THR A 63 4.71 -4.35 11.16
CA THR A 63 3.26 -4.06 11.12
C THR A 63 2.61 -4.61 9.87
N MET A 64 3.26 -4.49 8.71
CA MET A 64 2.80 -5.08 7.45
C MET A 64 2.67 -6.60 7.57
N TYR A 65 3.66 -7.29 8.15
CA TYR A 65 3.63 -8.74 8.29
C TYR A 65 2.59 -9.25 9.29
N GLU A 66 2.44 -8.59 10.43
CA GLU A 66 1.46 -8.97 11.47
C GLU A 66 0.02 -8.76 10.97
N ALA A 67 -0.19 -7.81 10.05
CA ALA A 67 -1.47 -7.54 9.38
C ALA A 67 -1.64 -8.30 8.04
N PRO A 68 -1.03 -9.48 7.89
CA PRO A 68 -0.67 -10.15 6.62
C PRO A 68 -0.72 -9.34 5.31
N GLY A 69 -0.11 -8.15 5.29
CA GLY A 69 -0.04 -7.27 4.12
C GLY A 69 1.18 -7.53 3.23
N VAL A 70 1.13 -6.98 2.01
CA VAL A 70 2.25 -7.01 1.04
C VAL A 70 2.82 -5.62 0.74
N GLY A 71 2.24 -4.60 1.37
CA GLY A 71 2.66 -3.20 1.31
C GLY A 71 2.10 -2.45 2.52
N LEU A 72 2.82 -1.41 2.94
CA LEU A 72 2.36 -0.46 3.95
C LEU A 72 2.97 0.93 3.70
N ALA A 73 2.10 1.91 3.53
CA ALA A 73 2.47 3.31 3.41
C ALA A 73 2.47 4.01 4.79
N ALA A 74 3.41 4.93 5.02
CA ALA A 74 3.54 5.65 6.30
C ALA A 74 2.23 6.34 6.76
N PRO A 75 1.37 6.91 5.88
CA PRO A 75 0.06 7.42 6.29
C PRO A 75 -0.82 6.39 7.01
N GLN A 76 -0.70 5.10 6.68
CA GLN A 76 -1.48 4.04 7.31
C GLN A 76 -1.13 3.82 8.78
N ILE A 77 0.01 4.33 9.25
CA ILE A 77 0.39 4.33 10.68
C ILE A 77 0.38 5.75 11.26
N GLY A 78 -0.32 6.69 10.62
CA GLY A 78 -0.49 8.05 11.11
C GLY A 78 0.61 9.04 10.71
N ILE A 79 1.59 8.63 9.90
CA ILE A 79 2.76 9.45 9.56
C ILE A 79 2.59 10.05 8.16
N PRO A 80 2.51 11.39 8.00
CA PRO A 80 2.22 12.04 6.72
C PRO A 80 3.48 12.20 5.86
N LEU A 81 4.29 11.16 5.69
CA LEU A 81 5.50 11.16 4.84
C LEU A 81 5.32 10.27 3.62
N GLN A 82 5.93 10.66 2.49
CA GLN A 82 5.97 9.86 1.26
C GLN A 82 6.98 8.70 1.37
N ILE A 83 6.65 7.74 2.23
CA ILE A 83 7.45 6.53 2.48
C ILE A 83 6.50 5.32 2.43
N ALA A 84 6.88 4.28 1.71
CA ALA A 84 6.21 2.99 1.75
C ALA A 84 7.22 1.84 1.78
N VAL A 85 6.82 0.74 2.41
CA VAL A 85 7.53 -0.54 2.37
C VAL A 85 6.68 -1.57 1.64
N LEU A 86 7.34 -2.45 0.90
CA LEU A 86 6.69 -3.48 0.08
C LEU A 86 7.46 -4.79 0.21
N GLU A 87 6.74 -5.89 0.34
CA GLU A 87 7.32 -7.23 0.26
C GLU A 87 6.23 -8.27 0.05
N ASP A 88 6.46 -9.21 -0.86
CA ASP A 88 5.50 -10.26 -1.15
C ASP A 88 6.24 -11.59 -1.36
N LEU A 89 6.37 -12.35 -0.28
CA LEU A 89 6.99 -13.68 -0.27
C LEU A 89 6.00 -14.78 0.15
N TYR A 90 4.70 -14.47 0.17
CA TYR A 90 3.68 -15.41 0.61
C TYR A 90 3.53 -16.56 -0.39
N PRO A 91 3.56 -17.82 0.07
CA PRO A 91 3.31 -18.95 -0.80
C PRO A 91 1.84 -18.95 -1.25
N ILE A 92 1.63 -19.09 -2.55
CA ILE A 92 0.30 -19.20 -3.15
C ILE A 92 0.27 -20.33 -4.19
N PRO A 93 -0.91 -20.91 -4.50
CA PRO A 93 -1.01 -21.91 -5.56
C PRO A 93 -0.55 -21.35 -6.91
N ASP A 94 0.23 -22.12 -7.67
CA ASP A 94 0.77 -21.74 -8.98
C ASP A 94 -0.31 -21.23 -9.95
N SER A 95 -1.53 -21.78 -9.89
CA SER A 95 -2.64 -21.33 -10.72
C SER A 95 -3.07 -19.89 -10.40
N ILE A 96 -3.08 -19.52 -9.12
CA ILE A 96 -3.42 -18.16 -8.66
C ILE A 96 -2.25 -17.21 -8.96
N ALA A 97 -1.01 -17.67 -8.78
CA ALA A 97 0.17 -16.89 -9.15
C ALA A 97 0.17 -16.54 -10.64
N ALA A 98 -0.09 -17.53 -11.50
CA ALA A 98 -0.17 -17.34 -12.94
C ALA A 98 -1.32 -16.42 -13.36
N GLU A 99 -2.50 -16.57 -12.76
CA GLU A 99 -3.66 -15.69 -13.04
C GLU A 99 -3.36 -14.23 -12.69
N ARG A 100 -2.71 -13.99 -11.55
CA ARG A 100 -2.41 -12.64 -11.05
C ARG A 100 -1.08 -12.08 -11.52
N GLU A 101 -0.30 -12.85 -12.28
CA GLU A 101 1.10 -12.55 -12.61
C GLU A 101 1.88 -12.14 -11.34
N ARG A 102 1.69 -12.94 -10.28
CA ARG A 102 2.20 -12.65 -8.94
C ARG A 102 3.51 -13.40 -8.72
N GLU A 103 4.59 -12.68 -8.96
CA GLU A 103 5.96 -13.11 -8.68
C GLU A 103 6.44 -12.56 -7.32
N PRO A 104 7.38 -13.24 -6.64
CA PRO A 104 7.92 -12.76 -5.37
C PRO A 104 8.50 -11.36 -5.48
N LEU A 105 8.12 -10.50 -4.53
CA LEU A 105 8.69 -9.16 -4.37
C LEU A 105 9.56 -9.15 -3.12
N GLU A 106 10.88 -9.09 -3.31
CA GLU A 106 11.82 -8.89 -2.20
C GLU A 106 11.57 -7.52 -1.54
N TYR A 107 11.92 -7.42 -0.27
CA TYR A 107 11.75 -6.20 0.52
C TYR A 107 12.28 -4.96 -0.20
N LEU A 108 11.39 -3.99 -0.38
CA LEU A 108 11.65 -2.74 -1.07
C LEU A 108 11.12 -1.58 -0.24
N GLU A 109 11.98 -0.59 -0.05
CA GLU A 109 11.62 0.71 0.51
C GLU A 109 11.56 1.71 -0.64
N ILE A 110 10.44 2.42 -0.75
CA ILE A 110 10.28 3.47 -1.75
C ILE A 110 9.97 4.80 -1.07
N PHE A 111 10.74 5.82 -1.45
CA PHE A 111 10.57 7.19 -0.99
C PHE A 111 10.12 8.04 -2.18
N ASN A 112 9.20 8.97 -1.93
CA ASN A 112 8.70 9.91 -2.94
C ASN A 112 8.31 9.25 -4.28
N PRO A 113 7.59 8.10 -4.28
CA PRO A 113 7.36 7.35 -5.49
C PRO A 113 6.34 8.03 -6.41
N ALA A 114 6.51 7.80 -7.70
CA ALA A 114 5.52 8.08 -8.74
C ALA A 114 5.54 6.94 -9.76
N TYR A 115 4.47 6.78 -10.52
CA TYR A 115 4.39 5.77 -11.57
C TYR A 115 3.67 6.28 -12.82
N ALA A 116 3.96 5.65 -13.95
CA ALA A 116 3.26 5.85 -15.23
C ALA A 116 2.98 4.49 -15.88
N SER A 117 1.84 4.35 -16.54
CA SER A 117 1.49 3.15 -17.32
C SER A 117 2.42 2.99 -18.53
N ILE A 118 2.90 1.78 -18.78
CA ILE A 118 3.71 1.46 -19.97
C ILE A 118 2.83 1.26 -21.20
N SER A 119 1.63 0.73 -21.01
CA SER A 119 0.66 0.44 -22.07
C SER A 119 -0.78 0.54 -21.56
N ASP A 120 -1.75 0.35 -22.46
CA ASP A 120 -3.18 0.29 -22.14
C ASP A 120 -3.60 -1.08 -21.55
N ARG A 121 -2.65 -1.98 -21.25
CA ARG A 121 -2.94 -3.27 -20.65
C ARG A 121 -3.41 -3.07 -19.21
N GLU A 122 -4.55 -3.64 -18.88
CA GLU A 122 -5.15 -3.57 -17.55
C GLU A 122 -5.14 -4.93 -16.85
N ALA A 123 -5.02 -4.88 -15.52
CA ALA A 123 -5.29 -5.98 -14.61
C ALA A 123 -6.53 -5.62 -13.78
N VAL A 124 -7.44 -6.56 -13.59
CA VAL A 124 -8.69 -6.35 -12.85
C VAL A 124 -8.82 -7.43 -11.79
N PHE A 125 -8.69 -7.05 -10.52
CA PHE A 125 -8.71 -7.98 -9.39
C PHE A 125 -9.35 -7.33 -8.16
N TYR A 126 -9.74 -8.16 -7.20
CA TYR A 126 -10.08 -7.70 -5.86
C TYR A 126 -8.84 -7.17 -5.14
N GLU A 127 -8.98 -6.01 -4.51
CA GLU A 127 -8.03 -5.43 -3.56
C GLU A 127 -8.68 -5.34 -2.18
N GLY A 128 -7.87 -5.56 -1.15
CA GLY A 128 -8.14 -5.14 0.22
C GLY A 128 -7.14 -4.06 0.63
N CYS A 129 -7.31 -3.52 1.83
CA CYS A 129 -6.38 -2.56 2.42
C CYS A 129 -6.40 -2.69 3.94
N LEU A 130 -5.23 -2.66 4.56
CA LEU A 130 -5.09 -2.75 6.02
C LEU A 130 -5.80 -1.60 6.76
N SER A 131 -6.00 -0.47 6.07
CA SER A 131 -6.72 0.70 6.57
C SER A 131 -8.21 0.71 6.20
N PHE A 132 -8.75 -0.32 5.55
CA PHE A 132 -10.19 -0.51 5.35
C PHE A 132 -10.53 -1.98 5.60
N ASP A 133 -10.42 -2.34 6.87
CA ASP A 133 -10.50 -3.72 7.34
C ASP A 133 -11.86 -4.38 7.08
N GLY A 134 -11.82 -5.68 6.78
CA GLY A 134 -13.00 -6.52 6.59
C GLY A 134 -13.70 -6.37 5.23
N PHE A 135 -13.15 -5.60 4.28
CA PHE A 135 -13.74 -5.43 2.95
C PHE A 135 -12.72 -5.51 1.82
N GLN A 136 -13.18 -6.05 0.69
CA GLN A 136 -12.46 -6.02 -0.58
C GLN A 136 -13.35 -5.44 -1.68
N GLY A 137 -12.74 -4.99 -2.77
CA GLY A 137 -13.45 -4.53 -3.97
C GLY A 137 -12.63 -4.69 -5.23
N VAL A 138 -13.29 -4.84 -6.37
CA VAL A 138 -12.65 -4.94 -7.68
C VAL A 138 -12.08 -3.58 -8.08
N VAL A 139 -10.79 -3.56 -8.37
CA VAL A 139 -10.06 -2.37 -8.85
C VAL A 139 -9.36 -2.70 -10.16
N THR A 140 -9.57 -1.86 -11.17
CA THR A 140 -8.84 -1.89 -12.44
C THR A 140 -7.56 -1.06 -12.30
N ARG A 141 -6.42 -1.63 -12.68
CA ARG A 141 -5.12 -0.93 -12.70
C ARG A 141 -4.37 -1.21 -13.99
N PRO A 142 -3.51 -0.28 -14.47
CA PRO A 142 -2.43 -0.62 -15.39
C PRO A 142 -1.69 -1.88 -14.92
N ALA A 143 -1.61 -2.88 -15.79
CA ALA A 143 -0.92 -4.13 -15.50
C ALA A 143 0.60 -3.95 -15.49
N ASP A 144 1.11 -2.99 -16.26
CA ASP A 144 2.53 -2.70 -16.42
C ASP A 144 2.80 -1.21 -16.19
N ILE A 145 3.73 -0.90 -15.29
CA ILE A 145 4.10 0.47 -14.94
C ILE A 145 5.62 0.68 -14.94
N THR A 146 6.05 1.89 -15.25
CA THR A 146 7.37 2.39 -14.87
C THR A 146 7.20 3.20 -13.59
N ALA A 147 7.85 2.79 -12.51
CA ALA A 147 7.91 3.52 -11.26
C ALA A 147 9.23 4.26 -11.12
N THR A 148 9.17 5.49 -10.61
CA THR A 148 10.32 6.29 -10.16
C THR A 148 10.22 6.51 -8.67
N TYR A 149 11.30 6.28 -7.93
CA TYR A 149 11.32 6.45 -6.48
C TYR A 149 12.75 6.75 -6.02
N GLU A 150 12.90 7.18 -4.77
CA GLU A 150 14.17 7.31 -4.10
C GLU A 150 14.37 6.16 -3.10
N ASP A 151 15.62 5.78 -2.84
CA ASP A 151 15.95 4.93 -1.70
C ASP A 151 16.22 5.77 -0.44
N ARG A 152 16.52 5.10 0.68
CA ARG A 152 16.82 5.76 1.96
C ARG A 152 18.02 6.71 1.93
N ALA A 153 18.88 6.62 0.91
CA ALA A 153 20.02 7.52 0.70
C ALA A 153 19.66 8.70 -0.23
N GLY A 154 18.43 8.77 -0.72
CA GLY A 154 17.97 9.77 -1.69
C GLY A 154 18.43 9.49 -3.12
N GLN A 155 18.95 8.31 -3.42
CA GLN A 155 19.31 7.95 -4.78
C GLN A 155 18.05 7.59 -5.57
N LYS A 156 17.89 8.21 -6.74
CA LYS A 156 16.76 7.98 -7.64
C LYS A 156 16.91 6.67 -8.40
N HIS A 157 15.82 5.92 -8.44
CA HIS A 157 15.65 4.67 -9.17
C HIS A 157 14.53 4.80 -10.18
N THR A 158 14.62 4.06 -11.28
CA THR A 158 13.55 3.89 -12.26
C THR A 158 13.47 2.41 -12.56
N ARG A 159 12.31 1.80 -12.32
CA ARG A 159 12.11 0.36 -12.44
C ARG A 159 10.75 0.06 -13.04
N GLU A 160 10.72 -0.90 -13.97
CA GLU A 160 9.47 -1.45 -14.48
C GLU A 160 8.95 -2.52 -13.53
N PHE A 161 7.63 -2.48 -13.29
CA PHE A 161 6.90 -3.48 -12.54
C PHE A 161 5.72 -3.95 -13.39
N SER A 162 5.38 -5.23 -13.26
CA SER A 162 4.24 -5.84 -13.94
C SER A 162 3.39 -6.65 -12.95
N GLY A 163 2.18 -7.02 -13.39
CA GLY A 163 1.30 -7.95 -12.68
C GLY A 163 0.97 -7.49 -11.26
N TRP A 164 1.07 -8.41 -10.30
CA TRP A 164 0.75 -8.11 -8.91
C TRP A 164 1.71 -7.11 -8.27
N GLN A 165 3.00 -7.13 -8.64
CA GLN A 165 3.97 -6.16 -8.11
C GLN A 165 3.64 -4.74 -8.54
N ALA A 166 3.27 -4.55 -9.82
CA ALA A 166 2.77 -3.28 -10.31
C ALA A 166 1.57 -2.80 -9.50
N ARG A 167 0.64 -3.71 -9.17
CA ARG A 167 -0.54 -3.38 -8.36
C ARG A 167 -0.18 -2.91 -6.96
N ILE A 168 0.72 -3.61 -6.26
CA ILE A 168 1.16 -3.22 -4.91
C ILE A 168 1.80 -1.82 -4.96
N VAL A 169 2.75 -1.58 -5.88
CA VAL A 169 3.41 -0.27 -6.03
C VAL A 169 2.40 0.85 -6.25
N GLN A 170 1.41 0.64 -7.12
CA GLN A 170 0.36 1.63 -7.37
C GLN A 170 -0.51 1.87 -6.14
N HIS A 171 -0.90 0.81 -5.42
CA HIS A 171 -1.72 0.91 -4.20
C HIS A 171 -1.00 1.70 -3.11
N GLU A 172 0.26 1.38 -2.83
CA GLU A 172 1.03 2.10 -1.81
C GLU A 172 1.33 3.54 -2.24
N THR A 173 1.59 3.79 -3.53
CA THR A 173 1.78 5.15 -4.05
C THR A 173 0.49 5.99 -3.95
N ASP A 174 -0.68 5.38 -4.14
CA ASP A 174 -1.98 6.05 -3.98
C ASP A 174 -2.19 6.55 -2.54
N HIS A 175 -1.82 5.73 -1.54
CA HIS A 175 -1.89 6.11 -0.13
C HIS A 175 -1.09 7.38 0.17
N LEU A 176 0.07 7.54 -0.47
CA LEU A 176 0.91 8.73 -0.32
C LEU A 176 0.29 9.99 -0.96
N SER A 177 -0.70 9.82 -1.82
CA SER A 177 -1.48 10.91 -2.43
C SER A 177 -2.86 11.09 -1.78
N GLY A 178 -3.12 10.43 -0.65
CA GLY A 178 -4.42 10.48 0.03
C GLY A 178 -5.55 9.77 -0.71
N THR A 179 -5.20 8.89 -1.66
CA THR A 179 -6.15 8.05 -2.40
C THR A 179 -6.15 6.66 -1.78
N VAL A 180 -7.35 6.09 -1.60
CA VAL A 180 -7.53 4.72 -1.10
C VAL A 180 -8.26 3.89 -2.15
N TYR A 181 -8.10 2.57 -2.11
CA TYR A 181 -8.62 1.70 -3.18
C TYR A 181 -10.13 1.87 -3.42
N VAL A 182 -10.92 2.19 -2.38
CA VAL A 182 -12.37 2.41 -2.49
C VAL A 182 -12.75 3.60 -3.38
N ASP A 183 -11.83 4.53 -3.63
CA ASP A 183 -12.04 5.64 -4.57
C ASP A 183 -11.97 5.19 -6.03
N LYS A 184 -11.33 4.03 -6.27
CA LYS A 184 -11.13 3.42 -7.60
C LYS A 184 -11.92 2.12 -7.77
N ALA A 185 -12.54 1.63 -6.69
CA ALA A 185 -13.25 0.36 -6.68
C ALA A 185 -14.58 0.45 -7.42
N GLU A 186 -14.91 -0.60 -8.15
CA GLU A 186 -16.25 -0.82 -8.66
C GLU A 186 -17.19 -1.02 -7.48
N THR A 187 -17.96 0.01 -7.09
CA THR A 187 -18.63 0.04 -5.78
C THR A 187 -19.59 -1.15 -5.56
N ARG A 188 -20.22 -1.66 -6.61
CA ARG A 188 -21.12 -2.84 -6.54
C ARG A 188 -20.37 -4.16 -6.27
N SER A 189 -19.05 -4.17 -6.42
CA SER A 189 -18.18 -5.31 -6.13
C SER A 189 -17.68 -5.33 -4.69
N LEU A 190 -17.95 -4.28 -3.88
CA LEU A 190 -17.56 -4.28 -2.48
C LEU A 190 -18.14 -5.49 -1.76
N ILE A 191 -17.27 -6.27 -1.15
CA ILE A 191 -17.61 -7.52 -0.50
C ILE A 191 -16.98 -7.57 0.89
N SER A 192 -17.78 -7.98 1.88
CA SER A 192 -17.28 -8.27 3.23
C SER A 192 -16.43 -9.54 3.20
N GLU A 193 -15.33 -9.56 3.95
CA GLU A 193 -14.51 -10.75 4.10
C GLU A 193 -15.30 -11.95 4.67
N THR A 194 -16.34 -11.69 5.47
CA THR A 194 -17.25 -12.71 5.99
C THR A 194 -18.07 -13.41 4.92
N GLU A 195 -18.15 -12.87 3.69
CA GLU A 195 -18.86 -13.46 2.56
C GLU A 195 -17.89 -14.04 1.50
N LEU A 196 -16.58 -13.75 1.59
CA LEU A 196 -15.59 -14.25 0.61
C LEU A 196 -15.56 -15.78 0.51
N TRP A 197 -15.79 -16.51 1.59
CA TRP A 197 -15.81 -17.98 1.59
C TRP A 197 -16.93 -18.56 0.72
N ARG A 198 -18.04 -17.84 0.51
CA ARG A 198 -19.11 -18.26 -0.43
C ARG A 198 -18.67 -18.16 -1.88
N HIS A 199 -17.54 -17.50 -2.09
CA HIS A 199 -16.99 -17.05 -3.36
C HIS A 199 -15.51 -17.43 -3.43
N GLU A 200 -15.17 -18.69 -3.08
CA GLU A 200 -13.81 -19.27 -3.19
C GLU A 200 -13.12 -18.96 -4.52
N SER A 201 -13.91 -18.71 -5.57
CA SER A 201 -13.46 -18.44 -6.93
C SER A 201 -14.39 -17.49 -7.68
N MET A 202 -14.98 -16.47 -7.03
CA MET A 202 -15.75 -15.50 -7.82
C MET A 202 -14.79 -14.65 -8.64
N ASP A 203 -14.41 -15.21 -9.78
CA ASP A 203 -13.70 -14.56 -10.85
C ASP A 203 -14.44 -13.28 -11.20
N VAL A 204 -13.68 -12.27 -11.62
CA VAL A 204 -14.21 -10.94 -11.86
C VAL A 204 -15.35 -10.97 -12.89
N ALA A 205 -15.33 -11.88 -13.87
CA ALA A 205 -16.39 -11.96 -14.88
C ALA A 205 -17.72 -12.45 -14.29
N THR A 206 -17.68 -13.43 -13.38
CA THR A 206 -18.85 -13.87 -12.63
C THR A 206 -19.37 -12.76 -11.72
N ALA A 207 -18.50 -12.08 -10.98
CA ALA A 207 -18.88 -10.96 -10.11
C ALA A 207 -19.59 -9.85 -10.90
N LYS A 208 -19.00 -9.43 -12.03
CA LYS A 208 -19.58 -8.43 -12.94
C LYS A 208 -20.97 -8.82 -13.41
N LYS A 209 -21.17 -10.08 -13.78
CA LYS A 209 -22.49 -10.59 -14.24
C LYS A 209 -23.54 -10.60 -13.13
N VAL A 210 -23.19 -11.10 -11.93
CA VAL A 210 -24.13 -11.25 -10.81
C VAL A 210 -24.44 -9.89 -10.19
N LEU A 211 -23.42 -9.06 -10.02
CA LEU A 211 -23.52 -7.79 -9.32
C LEU A 211 -23.76 -6.62 -10.28
N ASN A 212 -23.70 -6.80 -11.60
CA ASN A 212 -23.99 -5.80 -12.63
C ASN A 212 -23.12 -4.52 -12.51
N PHE A 213 -21.82 -4.70 -12.70
CA PHE A 213 -20.81 -3.65 -12.88
C PHE A 213 -19.84 -4.03 -14.00
#